data_AF-A0A1F8U968-F1
#
_entry.id   AF-A0A1F8U968-F1
#
_cell.length_a   1.000
_cell.length_b   1.000
_cell.length_c   1.000
_cell.angle_alpha   90.00
_cell.angle_beta   90.00
_cell.angle_gamma   90.00
#
_symmetry.space_group_name_H-M   'P 1'
#
loop_
_entity.id
_entity.type
_entity.pdbx_description
1 polymer ?
#
loop_
_entity_poly.entity_id
_entity_poly.type
_entity_poly.pdbx_seq_one_letter_code
_entity_poly.pdbx_strand_id
1 'polypeptide(L)'
;MNELNLEKAMRIYYFLLKEGELTFDNSRELYLDYSDSEVRGLLEIMARESEVSIEKYNQVVYLIPHEENDVIGIKDMDLQKVISYDARKIDFYLSQYIIIIIITVFFSGRGSFVRSRDFIRIAELEEVVTSRLSYANSKKNIERQQEAAMLDITGMFEHWNALQIDEPGKRKTKYGYIRSVCGFLARHGLLMYDAVEEDLRPTNKLTHLMTYNFLDSARLEVIGKLFEP
;
A
#
# COMPACT_ATOMS: atom_id res chain seq x y z
N MET A 1 33.19 3.01 -18.19
CA MET A 1 31.73 2.76 -18.18
C MET A 1 31.40 2.12 -19.52
N ASN A 2 30.98 0.85 -19.53
CA ASN A 2 30.72 0.10 -20.75
C ASN A 2 29.35 0.51 -21.32
N GLU A 3 29.29 0.96 -22.57
CA GLU A 3 28.06 1.39 -23.27
C GLU A 3 26.97 0.29 -23.21
N LEU A 4 27.37 -0.97 -23.34
CA LEU A 4 26.48 -2.12 -23.24
C LEU A 4 25.80 -2.23 -21.87
N ASN A 5 26.52 -1.94 -20.77
CA ASN A 5 25.97 -2.04 -19.42
C ASN A 5 24.98 -0.89 -19.14
N LEU A 6 25.20 0.28 -19.74
CA LEU A 6 24.26 1.38 -19.71
C LEU A 6 22.96 1.04 -20.44
N GLU A 7 23.04 0.47 -21.64
CA GLU A 7 21.86 0.03 -22.39
C GLU A 7 21.03 -0.98 -21.61
N LYS A 8 21.67 -1.98 -20.99
CA LYS A 8 21.01 -2.96 -20.12
C LYS A 8 20.30 -2.31 -18.94
N ALA A 9 21.00 -1.42 -18.22
CA ALA A 9 20.43 -0.70 -17.10
C ALA A 9 19.21 0.14 -17.53
N MET A 10 19.30 0.86 -18.64
CA MET A 10 18.19 1.65 -19.17
C MET A 10 16.99 0.79 -19.56
N ARG A 11 17.22 -0.37 -20.17
CA ARG A 11 16.14 -1.32 -20.52
C ARG A 11 15.45 -1.88 -19.28
N ILE A 12 16.20 -2.26 -18.25
CA ILE A 12 15.65 -2.70 -16.96
C ILE A 12 14.84 -1.57 -16.31
N TYR A 13 15.40 -0.37 -16.25
CA TYR A 13 14.76 0.78 -15.64
C TYR A 13 13.43 1.13 -16.32
N TYR A 14 13.43 1.22 -17.66
CA TYR A 14 12.23 1.47 -18.45
C TYR A 14 11.17 0.37 -18.27
N PHE A 15 11.59 -0.89 -18.21
CA PHE A 15 10.69 -2.01 -17.94
C PHE A 15 10.04 -1.89 -16.56
N LEU A 16 10.82 -1.58 -15.53
CA LEU A 16 10.33 -1.38 -14.16
C LEU A 16 9.38 -0.18 -14.04
N LEU A 17 9.62 0.91 -14.77
CA LEU A 17 8.69 2.05 -14.82
C LEU A 17 7.32 1.66 -15.37
N LYS A 18 7.29 0.75 -16.36
CA LYS A 18 6.06 0.33 -17.04
C LYS A 18 5.30 -0.74 -16.27
N GLU A 19 6.01 -1.77 -15.80
CA GLU A 19 5.41 -2.98 -15.23
C GLU A 19 5.45 -2.98 -13.69
N GLY A 20 6.29 -2.14 -13.07
CA GLY A 20 6.43 -2.03 -11.61
C GLY A 20 7.22 -3.16 -10.93
N GLU A 21 7.38 -4.30 -11.60
CA GLU A 21 8.13 -5.45 -11.11
C GLU A 21 8.83 -6.23 -12.24
N LEU A 22 10.02 -6.74 -11.97
CA LEU A 22 10.81 -7.58 -12.85
C LEU A 22 11.04 -8.94 -12.20
N THR A 23 10.66 -10.00 -12.91
CA THR A 23 10.81 -11.40 -12.50
C THR A 23 11.45 -12.20 -13.62
N PHE A 24 11.92 -13.41 -13.30
CA PHE A 24 12.40 -14.33 -14.32
C PHE A 24 11.31 -14.71 -15.33
N ASP A 25 10.05 -14.76 -14.90
CA ASP A 25 8.91 -15.18 -15.72
C ASP A 25 8.44 -14.08 -16.67
N ASN A 26 8.46 -12.80 -16.25
CA ASN A 26 8.01 -11.70 -17.10
C ASN A 26 9.10 -11.20 -18.06
N SER A 27 10.39 -11.34 -17.71
CA SER A 27 11.50 -11.06 -18.61
C SER A 27 12.80 -11.74 -18.15
N ARG A 28 13.03 -12.94 -18.66
CA ARG A 28 14.25 -13.72 -18.37
C ARG A 28 15.54 -12.97 -18.74
N GLU A 29 15.57 -12.30 -19.88
CA GLU A 29 16.75 -11.55 -20.35
C GLU A 29 17.12 -10.44 -19.38
N LEU A 30 16.16 -9.56 -19.07
CA LEU A 30 16.38 -8.41 -18.17
C LEU A 30 16.69 -8.85 -16.74
N TYR A 31 16.07 -9.93 -16.27
CA TYR A 31 16.34 -10.48 -14.95
C TYR A 31 17.75 -11.04 -14.83
N LEU A 32 18.26 -11.69 -15.89
CA LEU A 32 19.66 -12.15 -15.93
C LEU A 32 20.63 -10.96 -16.01
N ASP A 33 20.31 -9.93 -16.80
CA ASP A 33 21.13 -8.72 -16.89
C ASP A 33 21.24 -7.98 -15.55
N TYR A 34 20.18 -7.97 -14.72
CA TYR A 34 20.22 -7.41 -13.37
C TYR A 34 21.22 -8.12 -12.43
N SER A 35 21.67 -9.33 -12.77
CA SER A 35 22.66 -10.05 -11.96
C SER A 35 24.08 -9.46 -12.07
N ASP A 36 24.34 -8.62 -13.08
CA ASP A 36 25.60 -7.90 -13.24
C ASP A 36 25.70 -6.73 -12.24
N SER A 37 26.81 -6.65 -11.50
CA SER A 37 27.05 -5.60 -10.51
C SER A 37 27.22 -4.21 -11.11
N GLU A 38 27.79 -4.08 -12.31
CA GLU A 38 27.93 -2.79 -12.99
C GLU A 38 26.56 -2.26 -13.44
N VAL A 39 25.70 -3.15 -13.94
CA VAL A 39 24.31 -2.81 -14.32
C VAL A 39 23.53 -2.34 -13.08
N ARG A 40 23.68 -3.02 -11.93
CA ARG A 40 23.04 -2.57 -10.68
C ARG A 40 23.56 -1.22 -10.21
N GLY A 41 24.87 -0.97 -10.29
CA GLY A 41 25.43 0.34 -9.92
C GLY A 41 24.87 1.48 -10.78
N LEU A 42 24.62 1.24 -12.07
CA LEU A 42 23.97 2.23 -12.95
C LEU A 42 22.49 2.41 -12.60
N LEU A 43 21.77 1.32 -12.29
CA LEU A 43 20.39 1.38 -11.82
C LEU A 43 20.25 2.15 -10.51
N GLU A 44 21.20 2.00 -9.57
CA GLU A 44 21.22 2.76 -8.32
C GLU A 44 21.37 4.27 -8.56
N ILE A 45 22.21 4.67 -9.52
CA ILE A 45 22.33 6.08 -9.92
C ILE A 45 21.00 6.56 -10.49
N MET A 46 20.42 5.84 -11.45
CA MET A 46 19.12 6.20 -12.03
C MET A 46 18.03 6.31 -10.97
N ALA A 47 17.98 5.35 -10.04
CA ALA A 47 17.02 5.33 -8.95
C ALA A 47 17.15 6.56 -8.05
N ARG A 48 18.38 6.91 -7.65
CA ARG A 48 18.66 8.11 -6.84
C ARG A 48 18.22 9.39 -7.54
N GLU A 49 18.60 9.58 -8.80
CA GLU A 49 18.28 10.83 -9.53
C GLU A 49 16.78 10.95 -9.88
N SER A 50 16.02 9.88 -9.75
CA SER A 50 14.58 9.84 -10.03
C SER A 50 13.72 9.66 -8.78
N GLU A 51 14.30 9.74 -7.58
CA GLU A 51 13.61 9.58 -6.30
C GLU A 51 12.81 8.28 -6.20
N VAL A 52 13.44 7.17 -6.61
CA VAL A 52 12.91 5.82 -6.43
C VAL A 52 13.96 4.91 -5.80
N SER A 53 13.53 3.77 -5.29
CA SER A 53 14.39 2.65 -4.90
C SER A 53 14.17 1.47 -5.84
N ILE A 54 15.23 0.74 -6.16
CA ILE A 54 15.16 -0.52 -6.91
C ILE A 54 15.63 -1.65 -6.01
N GLU A 55 14.67 -2.37 -5.45
CA GLU A 55 14.90 -3.36 -4.40
C GLU A 55 14.55 -4.76 -4.88
N LYS A 56 15.40 -5.72 -4.55
CA LYS A 56 15.11 -7.14 -4.81
C LYS A 56 14.56 -7.81 -3.56
N TYR A 57 13.30 -8.22 -3.63
CA TYR A 57 12.67 -9.04 -2.60
C TYR A 57 12.47 -10.46 -3.15
N ASN A 58 13.17 -11.43 -2.54
CA ASN A 58 13.19 -12.82 -3.01
C ASN A 58 13.61 -12.92 -4.50
N GLN A 59 12.70 -13.30 -5.40
CA GLN A 59 12.96 -13.44 -6.85
C GLN A 59 12.33 -12.32 -7.68
N VAL A 60 11.92 -11.22 -7.04
CA VAL A 60 11.26 -10.09 -7.71
C VAL A 60 12.05 -8.81 -7.45
N VAL A 61 12.33 -8.06 -8.51
CA VAL A 61 12.92 -6.72 -8.44
C VAL A 61 11.80 -5.71 -8.58
N TYR A 62 11.68 -4.80 -7.63
CA TYR A 62 10.65 -3.77 -7.58
C TYR A 62 11.25 -2.39 -7.79
N LEU A 63 10.49 -1.51 -8.44
CA LEU A 63 10.72 -0.07 -8.40
C LEU A 63 9.71 0.56 -7.45
N ILE A 64 10.21 1.29 -6.45
CA ILE A 64 9.43 1.84 -5.35
C ILE A 64 9.65 3.35 -5.32
N PRO A 65 8.66 4.16 -5.71
CA PRO A 65 8.75 5.61 -5.59
C PRO A 65 8.90 6.05 -4.14
N HIS A 66 9.73 7.08 -3.90
CA HIS A 66 9.79 7.75 -2.60
C HIS A 66 8.56 8.64 -2.40
N GLU A 67 8.29 9.06 -1.17
CA GLU A 67 7.12 9.88 -0.83
C GLU A 67 7.10 11.23 -1.57
N GLU A 68 8.28 11.81 -1.80
CA GLU A 68 8.46 13.08 -2.52
C GLU A 68 8.38 12.95 -4.05
N ASN A 69 8.32 11.72 -4.58
CA ASN A 69 8.34 11.47 -6.01
C ASN A 69 7.04 11.94 -6.68
N ASP A 70 7.10 13.03 -7.43
CA ASP A 70 5.94 13.66 -8.06
C ASP A 70 5.68 13.21 -9.51
N VAL A 71 6.50 12.31 -10.04
CA VAL A 71 6.40 11.81 -11.43
C VAL A 71 5.68 10.46 -11.49
N ILE A 72 6.08 9.54 -10.63
CA ILE A 72 5.63 8.14 -10.61
C ILE A 72 4.84 7.85 -9.33
N GLY A 73 5.09 8.63 -8.27
CA GLY A 73 4.33 8.56 -7.02
C GLY A 73 2.87 8.95 -7.18
N ILE A 74 2.05 8.53 -6.21
CA ILE A 74 0.61 8.79 -6.20
C ILE A 74 0.39 10.15 -5.55
N LYS A 75 -0.16 11.10 -6.31
CA LYS A 75 -0.49 12.44 -5.79
C LYS A 75 -1.78 12.38 -4.96
N ASP A 76 -1.89 13.28 -3.98
CA ASP A 76 -3.09 13.43 -3.15
C ASP A 76 -4.37 13.61 -3.98
N MET A 77 -4.30 14.38 -5.06
CA MET A 77 -5.43 14.58 -5.98
C MET A 77 -5.86 13.29 -6.68
N ASP A 78 -4.92 12.39 -6.96
CA ASP A 78 -5.24 11.10 -7.58
C ASP A 78 -5.90 10.17 -6.58
N LEU A 79 -5.48 10.20 -5.31
CA LEU A 79 -6.15 9.50 -4.22
C LEU A 79 -7.56 10.07 -3.95
N GLN A 80 -7.77 11.39 -4.09
CA GLN A 80 -9.09 12.01 -3.95
C GLN A 80 -10.10 11.44 -4.97
N LYS A 81 -9.70 11.32 -6.25
CA LYS A 81 -10.55 10.81 -7.35
C LYS A 81 -10.99 9.36 -7.15
N VAL A 82 -10.20 8.56 -6.42
CA VAL A 82 -10.55 7.18 -6.05
C VAL A 82 -11.84 7.15 -5.22
N ILE A 83 -11.93 8.07 -4.27
CA ILE A 83 -13.00 8.13 -3.29
C ILE A 83 -14.21 8.84 -3.92
N SER A 84 -14.05 10.11 -4.25
CA SER A 84 -15.05 10.93 -4.96
C SER A 84 -14.43 12.24 -5.44
N TYR A 85 -14.97 12.81 -6.52
CA TYR A 85 -14.56 14.13 -7.02
C TYR A 85 -14.76 15.28 -6.02
N ASP A 86 -15.66 15.09 -5.05
CA ASP A 86 -15.99 16.04 -3.98
C ASP A 86 -15.55 15.52 -2.59
N ALA A 87 -14.54 14.64 -2.54
CA ALA A 87 -14.06 14.09 -1.29
C ALA A 87 -13.44 15.19 -0.40
N ARG A 88 -13.90 15.25 0.85
CA ARG A 88 -13.42 16.13 1.90
C ARG A 88 -12.25 15.46 2.63
N LYS A 89 -11.55 16.24 3.45
CA LYS A 89 -10.44 15.75 4.29
C LYS A 89 -10.80 14.50 5.11
N ILE A 90 -12.02 14.46 5.66
CA ILE A 90 -12.50 13.30 6.43
C ILE A 90 -12.64 12.03 5.60
N ASP A 91 -12.99 12.15 4.31
CA ASP A 91 -13.18 11.02 3.40
C ASP A 91 -11.82 10.39 3.06
N PHE A 92 -10.77 11.22 2.97
CA PHE A 92 -9.38 10.79 2.81
C PHE A 92 -8.87 10.04 4.04
N TYR A 93 -9.04 10.60 5.23
CA TYR A 93 -8.63 9.95 6.48
C TYR A 93 -9.33 8.60 6.66
N LEU A 94 -10.63 8.54 6.39
CA LEU A 94 -11.38 7.29 6.44
C LEU A 94 -10.83 6.25 5.46
N SER A 95 -10.43 6.67 4.26
CA SER A 95 -9.85 5.76 3.26
C SER A 95 -8.48 5.24 3.67
N GLN A 96 -7.61 6.10 4.22
CA GLN A 96 -6.34 5.68 4.81
C GLN A 96 -6.56 4.71 5.98
N TYR A 97 -7.53 4.97 6.84
CA TYR A 97 -7.89 4.08 7.93
C TYR A 97 -8.33 2.71 7.41
N ILE A 98 -9.17 2.64 6.38
CA ILE A 98 -9.58 1.38 5.74
C ILE A 98 -8.35 0.63 5.19
N ILE A 99 -7.40 1.32 4.55
CA ILE A 99 -6.14 0.71 4.08
C ILE A 99 -5.37 0.08 5.26
N ILE A 100 -5.23 0.80 6.38
CA ILE A 100 -4.58 0.30 7.59
C ILE A 100 -5.29 -0.94 8.15
N ILE A 101 -6.62 -0.94 8.15
CA ILE A 101 -7.41 -2.11 8.57
C ILE A 101 -7.18 -3.30 7.64
N ILE A 102 -7.22 -3.09 6.32
CA ILE A 102 -6.93 -4.15 5.34
C ILE A 102 -5.55 -4.76 5.59
N ILE A 103 -4.53 -3.92 5.77
CA ILE A 103 -3.17 -4.38 6.09
C ILE A 103 -3.18 -5.19 7.39
N THR A 104 -3.81 -4.69 8.45
CA THR A 104 -3.86 -5.37 9.76
C THR A 104 -4.60 -6.71 9.69
N VAL A 105 -5.67 -6.78 8.91
CA VAL A 105 -6.47 -8.00 8.70
C VAL A 105 -5.63 -9.08 8.04
N PHE A 106 -4.85 -8.73 7.01
CA PHE A 106 -4.03 -9.69 6.28
C PHE A 106 -2.67 -9.95 6.91
N PHE A 107 -2.09 -8.99 7.63
CA PHE A 107 -0.69 -8.98 8.05
C PHE A 107 -0.51 -8.76 9.56
N SER A 108 -1.28 -9.48 10.39
CA SER A 108 -1.18 -9.44 11.86
C SER A 108 -0.33 -10.56 12.45
N GLY A 109 0.35 -11.35 11.62
CA GLY A 109 1.25 -12.40 12.06
C GLY A 109 2.54 -11.87 12.70
N ARG A 110 3.22 -12.73 13.48
CA ARG A 110 4.53 -12.44 14.09
C ARG A 110 5.59 -13.39 13.55
N GLY A 111 6.83 -12.91 13.40
CA GLY A 111 7.95 -13.71 12.92
C GLY A 111 7.92 -13.95 11.41
N SER A 112 8.27 -15.16 10.95
CA SER A 112 8.43 -15.49 9.53
C SER A 112 7.12 -15.56 8.73
N PHE A 113 5.96 -15.59 9.40
CA PHE A 113 4.64 -15.64 8.78
C PHE A 113 3.88 -14.35 9.10
N VAL A 114 4.16 -13.32 8.30
CA VAL A 114 3.54 -12.00 8.45
C VAL A 114 2.07 -12.06 8.04
N ARG A 115 1.73 -12.86 7.01
CA ARG A 115 0.36 -13.07 6.55
C ARG A 115 -0.41 -13.96 7.52
N SER A 116 -1.51 -13.44 8.08
CA SER A 116 -2.38 -14.13 9.03
C SER A 116 -3.70 -14.59 8.41
N ARG A 117 -4.04 -14.10 7.22
CA ARG A 117 -5.32 -14.40 6.56
C ARG A 117 -5.19 -14.43 5.03
N ASP A 118 -5.97 -15.30 4.39
CA ASP A 118 -5.89 -15.48 2.94
C ASP A 118 -6.88 -14.63 2.14
N PHE A 119 -8.09 -14.43 2.68
CA PHE A 119 -9.15 -13.66 2.03
C PHE A 119 -10.10 -13.03 3.06
N ILE A 120 -10.79 -11.94 2.69
CA ILE A 120 -11.89 -11.34 3.46
C ILE A 120 -12.96 -10.81 2.50
N ARG A 121 -14.22 -10.85 2.90
CA ARG A 121 -15.34 -10.27 2.14
C ARG A 121 -15.56 -8.80 2.49
N ILE A 122 -16.12 -8.01 1.58
CA ILE A 122 -16.49 -6.60 1.86
C ILE A 122 -17.38 -6.49 3.10
N ALA A 123 -18.39 -7.35 3.22
CA ALA A 123 -19.31 -7.34 4.37
C ALA A 123 -18.57 -7.53 5.71
N GLU A 124 -17.67 -8.50 5.78
CA GLU A 124 -16.89 -8.75 6.99
C GLU A 124 -15.87 -7.63 7.24
N LEU A 125 -15.27 -7.08 6.18
CA LEU A 125 -14.37 -5.94 6.31
C LEU A 125 -15.09 -4.70 6.87
N GLU A 126 -16.35 -4.46 6.47
CA GLU A 126 -17.19 -3.41 7.05
C GLU A 126 -17.40 -3.62 8.55
N GLU A 127 -17.72 -4.84 8.98
CA GLU A 127 -17.89 -5.16 10.40
C GLU A 127 -16.60 -4.93 11.20
N VAL A 128 -15.44 -5.30 10.63
CA VAL A 128 -14.13 -5.07 11.24
C VAL A 128 -13.84 -3.57 11.35
N VAL A 129 -14.06 -2.79 10.29
CA VAL A 129 -13.86 -1.33 10.29
C VAL A 129 -14.76 -0.68 11.34
N THR A 130 -16.05 -1.02 11.36
CA THR A 130 -17.04 -0.52 12.35
C THR A 130 -16.60 -0.83 13.77
N SER A 131 -16.25 -2.09 14.05
CA SER A 131 -15.86 -2.52 15.39
C SER A 131 -14.56 -1.85 15.86
N ARG A 132 -13.57 -1.71 14.96
CA ARG A 132 -12.27 -1.09 15.27
C ARG A 132 -12.40 0.42 15.50
N LEU A 133 -13.19 1.13 14.70
CA LEU A 133 -13.48 2.54 14.92
C LEU A 133 -14.23 2.75 16.23
N SER A 134 -15.26 1.93 16.50
CA SER A 134 -16.01 2.01 17.76
C SER A 134 -15.12 1.78 18.97
N TYR A 135 -14.24 0.77 18.93
CA TYR A 135 -13.30 0.51 20.00
C TYR A 135 -12.31 1.67 20.18
N ALA A 136 -11.73 2.17 19.10
CA ALA A 136 -10.79 3.28 19.14
C ALA A 136 -11.44 4.54 19.76
N ASN A 137 -12.68 4.85 19.35
CA ASN A 137 -13.44 5.98 19.88
C ASN A 137 -13.84 5.81 21.35
N SER A 138 -14.02 4.57 21.84
CA SER A 138 -14.40 4.30 23.24
C SER A 138 -13.27 4.48 24.26
N LYS A 139 -12.03 4.74 23.82
CA LYS A 139 -10.88 4.83 24.72
C LYS A 139 -10.98 6.07 25.61
N LYS A 140 -10.78 5.89 26.92
CA LYS A 140 -10.86 6.97 27.94
C LYS A 140 -10.00 8.21 27.64
N ASN A 141 -8.88 8.04 26.96
CA ASN A 141 -7.94 9.12 26.63
C ASN A 141 -7.91 9.41 25.12
N ILE A 142 -9.02 9.21 24.41
CA ILE A 142 -9.06 9.34 22.95
C ILE A 142 -8.61 10.73 22.48
N GLU A 143 -8.98 11.81 23.17
CA GLU A 143 -8.55 13.18 22.84
C GLU A 143 -7.02 13.31 22.79
N ARG A 144 -6.32 12.84 23.83
CA ARG A 144 -4.85 12.86 23.86
C ARG A 144 -4.23 11.90 22.85
N GLN A 145 -4.82 10.72 22.65
CA GLN A 145 -4.28 9.72 21.73
C GLN A 145 -4.41 10.15 20.27
N GLN A 146 -5.52 10.77 19.91
CA GLN A 146 -5.79 11.21 18.56
C GLN A 146 -4.95 12.46 18.22
N GLU A 147 -4.71 13.36 19.19
CA GLU A 147 -3.76 14.48 19.05
C GLU A 147 -2.32 13.98 18.85
N ALA A 148 -1.86 13.05 19.69
CA ALA A 148 -0.52 12.46 19.58
C ALA A 148 -0.32 11.70 18.26
N ALA A 149 -1.36 11.01 17.77
CA ALA A 149 -1.33 10.30 16.50
C ALA A 149 -1.57 11.21 15.28
N MET A 150 -1.93 12.49 15.49
CA MET A 150 -2.37 13.42 14.44
C MET A 150 -3.52 12.87 13.58
N LEU A 151 -4.46 12.15 14.21
CA LEU A 151 -5.62 11.53 13.57
C LEU A 151 -6.92 12.05 14.18
N ASP A 152 -7.99 12.16 13.36
CA ASP A 152 -9.34 12.51 13.82
C ASP A 152 -10.22 11.24 13.92
N ILE A 153 -9.94 10.40 14.94
CA ILE A 153 -10.66 9.14 15.14
C ILE A 153 -12.15 9.39 15.43
N THR A 154 -12.43 10.41 16.24
CA THR A 154 -13.80 10.75 16.64
C THR A 154 -14.62 11.20 15.43
N GLY A 155 -14.09 12.13 14.63
CA GLY A 155 -14.74 12.56 13.39
C GLY A 155 -14.92 11.43 12.38
N MET A 156 -13.95 10.52 12.27
CA MET A 156 -14.09 9.34 11.39
C MET A 156 -15.19 8.39 11.87
N PHE A 157 -15.29 8.16 13.18
CA PHE A 157 -16.34 7.31 13.75
C PHE A 157 -17.74 7.90 13.54
N GLU A 158 -17.92 9.20 13.78
CA GLU A 158 -19.18 9.89 13.55
C GLU A 158 -19.58 9.87 12.08
N HIS A 159 -18.63 10.21 11.19
CA HIS A 159 -18.84 10.19 9.74
C HIS A 159 -19.20 8.78 9.24
N TRP A 160 -18.46 7.76 9.68
CA TRP A 160 -18.72 6.36 9.30
C TRP A 160 -20.10 5.86 9.73
N ASN A 161 -20.56 6.22 10.93
CA ASN A 161 -21.88 5.80 11.42
C ASN A 161 -23.04 6.57 10.79
N ALA A 162 -22.80 7.76 10.25
CA ALA A 162 -23.78 8.51 9.48
C ALA A 162 -24.01 7.92 8.07
N LEU A 163 -23.07 7.10 7.56
CA LEU A 163 -23.20 6.46 6.25
C LEU A 163 -24.21 5.32 6.28
N GLN A 164 -24.97 5.20 5.20
CA GLN A 164 -25.74 3.99 4.92
C GLN A 164 -24.79 2.82 4.63
N ILE A 165 -25.23 1.59 4.92
CA ILE A 165 -24.44 0.37 4.70
C ILE A 165 -24.04 0.27 3.22
N ASP A 166 -25.03 0.22 2.33
CA ASP A 166 -24.80 0.11 0.90
C ASP A 166 -25.95 0.67 0.07
N GLU A 167 -25.60 1.14 -1.13
CA GLU A 167 -26.52 1.49 -2.20
C GLU A 167 -25.78 1.30 -3.54
N PRO A 168 -26.28 0.43 -4.44
CA PRO A 168 -25.61 0.13 -5.70
C PRO A 168 -25.25 1.39 -6.50
N GLY A 169 -24.00 1.49 -6.94
CA GLY A 169 -23.49 2.61 -7.72
C GLY A 169 -23.13 3.87 -6.92
N LYS A 170 -23.41 3.92 -5.61
CA LYS A 170 -22.97 5.02 -4.74
C LYS A 170 -21.64 4.72 -4.07
N ARG A 171 -20.75 5.73 -4.06
CA ARG A 171 -19.43 5.65 -3.39
C ARG A 171 -19.47 6.10 -1.93
N LYS A 172 -20.41 6.99 -1.57
CA LYS A 172 -20.57 7.53 -0.21
C LYS A 172 -21.50 6.66 0.65
N THR A 173 -21.18 5.37 0.71
CA THR A 173 -21.77 4.38 1.60
C THR A 173 -20.63 3.60 2.24
N LYS A 174 -20.87 2.87 3.32
CA LYS A 174 -19.80 2.09 3.97
C LYS A 174 -19.14 1.13 2.98
N TYR A 175 -19.95 0.37 2.23
CA TYR A 175 -19.43 -0.53 1.19
C TYR A 175 -18.82 0.26 0.03
N GLY A 176 -19.40 1.39 -0.38
CA GLY A 176 -18.85 2.27 -1.41
C GLY A 176 -17.41 2.73 -1.13
N TYR A 177 -17.12 3.15 0.10
CA TYR A 177 -15.76 3.49 0.52
C TYR A 177 -14.81 2.31 0.42
N ILE A 178 -15.21 1.16 0.96
CA ILE A 178 -14.38 -0.05 0.95
C ILE A 178 -14.10 -0.47 -0.50
N ARG A 179 -15.12 -0.50 -1.38
CA ARG A 179 -14.94 -0.84 -2.80
C ARG A 179 -14.03 0.15 -3.52
N SER A 180 -14.14 1.45 -3.25
CA SER A 180 -13.25 2.47 -3.79
C SER A 180 -11.79 2.23 -3.39
N VAL A 181 -11.53 1.99 -2.10
CA VAL A 181 -10.19 1.68 -1.58
C VAL A 181 -9.65 0.39 -2.19
N CYS A 182 -10.46 -0.67 -2.21
CA CYS A 182 -10.06 -1.97 -2.74
C CYS A 182 -9.75 -1.90 -4.23
N GLY A 183 -10.59 -1.20 -5.01
CA GLY A 183 -10.36 -0.98 -6.43
C GLY A 183 -9.08 -0.17 -6.69
N PHE A 184 -8.74 0.78 -5.83
CA PHE A 184 -7.45 1.48 -5.92
C PHE A 184 -6.26 0.58 -5.64
N LEU A 185 -6.27 -0.14 -4.52
CA LEU A 185 -5.20 -1.08 -4.19
C LEU A 185 -5.04 -2.16 -5.27
N ALA A 186 -6.15 -2.63 -5.87
CA ALA A 186 -6.13 -3.58 -6.96
C ALA A 186 -5.49 -3.02 -8.25
N ARG A 187 -5.80 -1.77 -8.63
CA ARG A 187 -5.14 -1.11 -9.77
C ARG A 187 -3.62 -0.99 -9.61
N HIS A 188 -3.13 -0.89 -8.38
CA HIS A 188 -1.69 -0.87 -8.09
C HIS A 188 -1.07 -2.26 -7.86
N GLY A 189 -1.85 -3.32 -8.06
CA GLY A 189 -1.40 -4.71 -7.92
C GLY A 189 -1.15 -5.12 -6.46
N LEU A 190 -1.77 -4.44 -5.49
CA LEU A 190 -1.62 -4.74 -4.06
C LEU A 190 -2.69 -5.70 -3.56
N LEU A 191 -3.88 -5.68 -4.16
CA LEU A 191 -4.97 -6.62 -3.86
C LEU A 191 -5.47 -7.30 -5.13
N MET A 192 -5.94 -8.53 -5.00
CA MET A 192 -6.88 -9.15 -5.94
C MET A 192 -8.28 -8.89 -5.39
N TYR A 193 -9.11 -8.18 -6.17
CA TYR A 193 -10.47 -7.84 -5.79
C TYR A 193 -11.44 -8.46 -6.80
N ASP A 194 -12.26 -9.40 -6.34
CA ASP A 194 -13.38 -9.94 -7.09
C ASP A 194 -14.60 -9.05 -6.84
N ALA A 195 -15.02 -8.28 -7.84
CA ALA A 195 -16.13 -7.35 -7.71
C ALA A 195 -17.52 -8.02 -7.72
N VAL A 196 -17.61 -9.29 -8.12
CA VAL A 196 -18.87 -10.05 -8.14
C VAL A 196 -19.08 -10.74 -6.80
N GLU A 197 -18.07 -11.45 -6.32
CA GLU A 197 -18.11 -12.15 -5.03
C GLU A 197 -17.82 -11.22 -3.85
N GLU A 198 -17.34 -10.01 -4.12
CA GLU A 198 -16.90 -9.02 -3.12
C GLU A 198 -15.81 -9.56 -2.19
N ASP A 199 -14.91 -10.36 -2.78
CA ASP A 199 -13.83 -11.04 -2.08
C ASP A 199 -12.48 -10.33 -2.34
N LEU A 200 -11.69 -10.18 -1.28
CA LEU A 200 -10.39 -9.52 -1.28
C LEU A 200 -9.30 -10.51 -0.89
N ARG A 201 -8.17 -10.48 -1.61
CA ARG A 201 -6.96 -11.26 -1.29
C ARG A 201 -5.71 -10.39 -1.47
N PRO A 202 -4.68 -10.51 -0.61
CA PRO A 202 -3.42 -9.82 -0.85
C PRO A 202 -2.68 -10.46 -2.03
N THR A 203 -2.00 -9.64 -2.82
CA THR A 203 -1.10 -10.15 -3.87
C THR A 203 0.24 -10.58 -3.27
N ASN A 204 1.05 -11.28 -4.08
CA ASN A 204 2.44 -11.55 -3.73
C ASN A 204 3.24 -10.25 -3.60
N LYS A 205 2.98 -9.25 -4.44
CA LYS A 205 3.59 -7.92 -4.35
C LYS A 205 3.35 -7.28 -2.99
N LEU A 206 2.10 -7.21 -2.54
CA LEU A 206 1.81 -6.67 -1.20
C LEU A 206 2.45 -7.53 -0.11
N THR A 207 2.41 -8.86 -0.23
CA THR A 207 3.04 -9.77 0.74
C THR A 207 4.55 -9.55 0.85
N HIS A 208 5.25 -9.38 -0.27
CA HIS A 208 6.68 -9.08 -0.29
C HIS A 208 6.99 -7.72 0.32
N LEU A 209 6.25 -6.68 -0.06
CA LEU A 209 6.41 -5.34 0.51
C LEU A 209 6.20 -5.36 2.04
N MET A 210 5.16 -6.04 2.51
CA MET A 210 4.93 -6.15 3.96
C MET A 210 6.03 -6.94 4.66
N THR A 211 6.50 -8.04 4.08
CA THR A 211 7.47 -8.93 4.73
C THR A 211 8.89 -8.36 4.74
N TYR A 212 9.31 -7.74 3.65
CA TYR A 212 10.72 -7.37 3.43
C TYR A 212 10.98 -5.87 3.47
N ASN A 213 9.93 -5.04 3.41
CA ASN A 213 10.08 -3.59 3.53
C ASN A 213 9.46 -3.09 4.83
N PHE A 214 8.15 -3.25 5.04
CA PHE A 214 7.45 -2.55 6.13
C PHE A 214 7.55 -3.23 7.50
N LEU A 215 7.46 -4.57 7.56
CA LEU A 215 7.51 -5.36 8.79
C LEU A 215 8.84 -6.11 8.93
N ASP A 216 9.85 -5.67 8.17
CA ASP A 216 11.21 -6.13 8.36
C ASP A 216 11.72 -5.74 9.75
N SER A 217 12.38 -6.67 10.43
CA SER A 217 12.82 -6.49 11.83
C SER A 217 13.74 -5.28 12.00
N ALA A 218 14.60 -5.00 11.02
CA ALA A 218 15.50 -3.85 11.09
C ALA A 218 14.74 -2.53 10.89
N ARG A 219 13.72 -2.51 10.00
CA ARG A 219 12.88 -1.32 9.83
C ARG A 219 11.96 -1.09 11.03
N LEU A 220 11.41 -2.15 11.64
CA LEU A 220 10.65 -2.06 12.89
C LEU A 220 11.51 -1.51 14.04
N GLU A 221 12.81 -1.83 14.07
CA GLU A 221 13.75 -1.25 15.04
C GLU A 221 14.00 0.24 14.76
N VAL A 222 14.15 0.64 13.50
CA VAL A 222 14.28 2.06 13.10
C VAL A 222 13.02 2.85 13.43
N ILE A 223 11.83 2.31 13.12
CA ILE A 223 10.54 2.92 13.49
C ILE A 223 10.41 2.98 15.01
N GLY A 224 10.77 1.92 15.72
CA GLY A 224 10.77 1.89 17.19
C GLY A 224 11.61 3.00 17.81
N LYS A 225 12.81 3.26 17.27
CA LYS A 225 13.70 4.35 17.71
C LYS A 225 13.11 5.76 17.50
N LEU A 226 12.19 5.94 16.55
CA LEU A 226 11.47 7.21 16.36
C LEU A 226 10.40 7.45 17.44
N PHE A 227 10.04 6.42 18.20
CA PHE A 227 9.03 6.47 19.26
C PHE A 227 9.60 6.12 20.66
N GLU A 228 10.92 5.99 20.79
CA GLU A 228 11.58 5.98 22.10
C GLU A 228 11.72 7.43 22.61
N PRO A 229 11.48 7.67 23.91
CA PRO A 229 11.51 9.01 24.50
C PRO A 229 12.90 9.66 24.52
#